data_AF-A0AAQ1G771-F1
#
_entry.id   AF-A0AAQ1G771-F1
#
_cell.length_a   1.000
_cell.length_b   1.000
_cell.length_c   1.000
_cell.angle_alpha   90.00
_cell.angle_beta   90.00
_cell.angle_gamma   90.00
#
_symmetry.space_group_name_H-M   'P 1'
#
loop_
_entity.id
_entity.type
_entity.pdbx_description
1 polymer ?
#
loop_
_entity_poly.entity_id
_entity_poly.type
_entity_poly.pdbx_seq_one_letter_code
_entity_poly.pdbx_strand_id
1 'polypeptide(L)'
;MPRRLDALTGSRLLWASALLATLQACSVNEPQEPASGHIERELLSHTLHIETGEPRVLDTPHRSIRITENRLFRVSQYDAGGTLLDQHRQYQSLPWANRTVDIQLGELQVQRETDSEGTFRLNLLDEDIVPVDFDQLRTIEFDARTSAEVHAEAVLLVDRELRTVLHEASELIYDNLEEDDVEQWVKRIHRLSELGLKEEASQLENMLILLTTGDPHLQGEFIQALDNSLQHQE
;
A
#
# COMPACT_ATOMS: atom_id res chain seq x y z
N MET A 1 -10.27 85.66 -25.89
CA MET A 1 -11.01 86.34 -26.99
C MET A 1 -11.34 85.31 -28.05
N PRO A 2 -12.47 85.38 -28.77
CA PRO A 2 -13.80 85.84 -28.36
C PRO A 2 -14.96 84.95 -28.89
N ARG A 3 -16.19 85.30 -28.47
CA ARG A 3 -17.48 85.21 -29.19
C ARG A 3 -18.09 83.81 -29.41
N ARG A 4 -19.22 83.49 -28.77
CA ARG A 4 -20.61 84.04 -28.87
C ARG A 4 -21.39 83.52 -30.08
N LEU A 5 -22.70 83.35 -29.80
CA LEU A 5 -23.90 83.22 -30.64
C LEU A 5 -24.37 81.78 -30.75
N ASP A 6 -25.33 81.37 -29.93
CA ASP A 6 -26.77 81.71 -29.98
C ASP A 6 -27.41 81.39 -31.34
N ALA A 7 -28.45 80.57 -31.24
CA ALA A 7 -29.79 80.83 -31.76
C ALA A 7 -30.33 79.88 -32.83
N LEU A 8 -31.39 79.20 -32.39
CA LEU A 8 -32.73 79.18 -32.99
C LEU A 8 -33.01 78.21 -34.14
N THR A 9 -34.21 77.63 -33.98
CA THR A 9 -35.20 77.27 -35.03
C THR A 9 -34.82 76.10 -35.92
N GLY A 10 -35.68 75.12 -36.18
CA GLY A 10 -37.10 74.98 -35.94
C GLY A 10 -37.64 73.95 -36.95
N SER A 11 -38.82 73.43 -36.65
CA SER A 11 -39.73 72.74 -37.58
C SER A 11 -39.30 71.38 -38.18
N ARG A 12 -40.01 70.35 -37.66
CA ARG A 12 -40.88 69.42 -38.41
C ARG A 12 -40.31 68.85 -39.71
N LEU A 13 -40.29 67.51 -39.80
CA LEU A 13 -41.16 66.71 -40.68
C LEU A 13 -40.79 65.21 -40.58
N LEU A 14 -41.84 64.39 -40.46
CA LEU A 14 -42.06 63.12 -41.15
C LEU A 14 -41.10 61.94 -40.90
N TRP A 15 -41.56 61.02 -40.05
CA TRP A 15 -41.89 59.62 -40.38
C TRP A 15 -41.02 58.95 -41.45
N ALA A 16 -40.08 58.12 -41.02
CA ALA A 16 -39.68 56.92 -41.76
C ALA A 16 -39.30 55.83 -40.76
N SER A 17 -40.16 54.83 -40.72
CA SER A 17 -39.99 53.53 -40.08
C SER A 17 -38.69 52.85 -40.53
N ALA A 18 -37.82 52.54 -39.58
CA ALA A 18 -36.86 51.45 -39.69
C ALA A 18 -37.07 50.54 -38.48
N LEU A 19 -37.75 49.43 -38.72
CA LEU A 19 -37.86 48.29 -37.81
C LEU A 19 -36.45 47.71 -37.58
N LEU A 20 -35.77 48.16 -36.53
CA LEU A 20 -34.76 47.34 -35.88
C LEU A 20 -35.50 46.38 -34.95
N ALA A 21 -35.67 45.14 -35.41
CA ALA A 21 -36.02 44.03 -34.55
C ALA A 21 -34.89 43.86 -33.53
N THR A 22 -35.07 44.39 -32.32
CA THR A 22 -34.28 43.99 -31.17
C THR A 22 -34.61 42.52 -30.90
N LEU A 23 -33.70 41.62 -31.26
CA LEU A 23 -33.63 40.29 -30.66
C LEU A 23 -33.41 40.53 -29.15
N GLN A 24 -34.49 40.60 -28.38
CA GLN A 24 -34.40 40.32 -26.96
C GLN A 24 -34.04 38.84 -26.87
N ALA A 25 -32.76 38.57 -26.64
CA ALA A 25 -32.36 37.34 -26.03
C ALA A 25 -33.10 37.26 -24.69
N CYS A 26 -34.12 36.42 -24.61
CA CYS A 26 -34.62 35.94 -23.34
C CYS A 26 -33.46 35.18 -22.71
N SER A 27 -32.65 35.84 -21.88
CA SER A 27 -31.94 35.12 -20.84
C SER A 27 -33.02 34.47 -19.98
N VAL A 28 -33.19 33.16 -20.16
CA VAL A 28 -33.83 32.34 -19.16
C VAL A 28 -33.00 32.54 -17.91
N ASN A 29 -33.51 33.35 -16.98
CA ASN A 29 -33.03 33.33 -15.61
C ASN A 29 -33.46 31.96 -15.09
N GLU A 30 -32.52 31.01 -15.06
CA GLU A 30 -32.72 29.78 -14.31
C GLU A 30 -33.12 30.19 -12.88
N PRO A 31 -34.19 29.60 -12.31
CA PRO A 31 -34.51 29.81 -10.91
C PRO A 31 -33.25 29.45 -10.11
N GLN A 32 -32.67 30.45 -9.44
CA GLN A 32 -31.56 30.23 -8.53
C GLN A 32 -32.05 29.22 -7.50
N GLU A 33 -31.50 28.00 -7.54
CA GLU A 33 -31.87 26.96 -6.57
C GLU A 33 -31.75 27.56 -5.17
N PRO A 34 -32.74 27.35 -4.28
CA PRO A 34 -32.61 27.80 -2.90
C PRO A 34 -31.30 27.22 -2.37
N ALA A 35 -30.44 28.08 -1.80
CA ALA A 35 -29.15 27.67 -1.26
C ALA A 35 -29.38 26.41 -0.40
N SER A 36 -28.85 25.27 -0.84
CA SER A 36 -28.99 24.05 -0.07
C SER A 36 -28.09 24.17 1.16
N GLY A 37 -28.56 23.64 2.29
CA GLY A 37 -27.70 23.49 3.45
C GLY A 37 -26.42 22.72 3.09
N HIS A 38 -25.33 23.01 3.78
CA HIS A 38 -24.04 22.39 3.50
C HIS A 38 -23.51 21.63 4.71
N ILE A 39 -22.57 20.72 4.45
CA ILE A 39 -21.87 19.94 5.47
C ILE A 39 -20.40 20.31 5.40
N GLU A 40 -19.86 20.78 6.51
CA GLU A 40 -18.45 21.05 6.71
C GLU A 40 -17.80 19.88 7.48
N ARG A 41 -16.59 19.49 7.06
CA ARG A 41 -15.79 18.47 7.75
C ARG A 41 -14.43 19.04 8.09
N GLU A 42 -14.15 19.16 9.38
CA GLU A 42 -12.86 19.57 9.91
C GLU A 42 -12.13 18.34 10.47
N LEU A 43 -10.90 18.10 10.02
CA LEU A 43 -10.06 17.02 10.54
C LEU A 43 -9.48 17.44 11.90
N LEU A 44 -9.87 16.73 12.96
CA LEU A 44 -9.41 16.97 14.33
C LEU A 44 -8.15 16.17 14.69
N SER A 45 -8.04 14.93 14.21
CA SER A 45 -6.86 14.09 14.43
C SER A 45 -6.66 13.11 13.29
N HIS A 46 -5.40 12.76 13.03
CA HIS A 46 -4.99 11.79 12.04
C HIS A 46 -3.78 11.02 12.57
N THR A 47 -3.92 9.70 12.71
CA THR A 47 -2.89 8.81 13.26
C THR A 47 -2.78 7.53 12.44
N LEU A 48 -1.59 6.94 12.40
CA LEU A 48 -1.37 5.60 11.86
C LEU A 48 -1.24 4.57 13.00
N HIS A 49 -1.56 3.32 12.70
CA HIS A 49 -1.33 2.20 13.60
C HIS A 49 -0.74 1.03 12.82
N ILE A 50 0.34 0.43 13.35
CA ILE A 50 0.97 -0.75 12.78
C ILE A 50 0.68 -1.94 13.70
N GLU A 51 0.06 -2.97 13.13
CA GLU A 51 -0.26 -4.22 13.78
C GLU A 51 0.70 -5.31 13.29
N THR A 52 1.63 -5.70 14.15
CA THR A 52 2.65 -6.73 13.88
C THR A 52 2.22 -8.13 14.33
N GLY A 53 0.94 -8.35 14.61
CA GLY A 53 0.41 -9.59 15.20
C GLY A 53 0.84 -9.84 16.66
N GLU A 54 0.17 -10.80 17.29
CA GLU A 54 0.49 -11.28 18.64
C GLU A 54 0.91 -12.76 18.59
N PRO A 55 1.97 -13.17 19.31
CA PRO A 55 2.84 -12.35 20.13
C PRO A 55 3.73 -11.44 19.27
N ARG A 56 4.24 -10.33 19.83
CA ARG A 56 5.24 -9.45 19.19
C ARG A 56 6.65 -10.07 19.10
N VAL A 57 6.70 -11.38 18.95
CA VAL A 57 7.90 -12.18 18.70
C VAL A 57 7.61 -13.01 17.46
N LEU A 58 8.52 -12.96 16.52
CA LEU A 58 8.48 -13.73 15.29
C LEU A 58 9.17 -15.08 15.50
N ASP A 59 8.42 -16.16 15.27
CA ASP A 59 8.80 -17.56 15.45
C ASP A 59 8.84 -18.35 14.12
N THR A 60 8.39 -17.71 13.04
CA THR A 60 8.41 -18.22 11.66
C THR A 60 9.00 -17.17 10.72
N PRO A 61 9.55 -17.52 9.56
CA PRO A 61 10.14 -16.53 8.64
C PRO A 61 9.14 -15.53 8.08
N HIS A 62 7.84 -15.82 8.19
CA HIS A 62 6.77 -15.07 7.55
C HIS A 62 5.85 -14.40 8.56
N ARG A 63 5.43 -13.17 8.25
CA ARG A 63 4.37 -12.51 9.03
C ARG A 63 3.56 -11.53 8.22
N SER A 64 2.24 -11.54 8.42
CA SER A 64 1.36 -10.48 7.92
C SER A 64 1.43 -9.27 8.86
N ILE A 65 1.72 -8.11 8.28
CA ILE A 65 1.76 -6.81 8.97
C ILE A 65 0.64 -5.95 8.39
N ARG A 66 -0.23 -5.42 9.24
CA ARG A 66 -1.34 -4.55 8.84
C ARG A 66 -1.11 -3.13 9.32
N ILE A 67 -1.45 -2.16 8.49
CA ILE A 67 -1.36 -0.74 8.80
C ILE A 67 -2.70 -0.08 8.54
N THR A 68 -3.16 0.67 9.53
CA THR A 68 -4.47 1.33 9.52
C THR A 68 -4.29 2.82 9.75
N GLU A 69 -5.01 3.63 8.99
CA GLU A 69 -5.11 5.07 9.15
C GLU A 69 -6.41 5.41 9.90
N ASN A 70 -6.29 6.17 10.99
CA ASN A 70 -7.41 6.60 11.80
C ASN A 70 -7.55 8.12 11.73
N ARG A 71 -8.74 8.59 11.35
CA ARG A 71 -9.09 10.00 11.23
C ARG A 71 -10.31 10.32 12.09
N LEU A 72 -10.23 11.41 12.85
CA LEU A 72 -11.36 11.95 13.60
C LEU A 72 -11.77 13.28 12.99
N PHE A 73 -13.05 13.40 12.64
CA PHE A 73 -13.60 14.62 12.08
C PHE A 73 -14.61 15.26 13.04
N ARG A 74 -14.69 16.59 13.01
CA ARG A 74 -15.88 17.34 13.39
C ARG A 74 -16.72 17.53 12.14
N VAL A 75 -17.97 17.10 12.20
CA VAL A 75 -18.93 17.28 11.11
C VAL A 75 -19.95 18.30 11.59
N SER A 76 -20.09 19.39 10.84
CA SER A 76 -21.04 20.47 11.12
C SER A 76 -22.00 20.60 9.95
N GLN A 77 -23.31 20.56 10.23
CA GLN A 77 -24.36 20.72 9.24
C GLN A 77 -25.02 22.09 9.40
N TYR A 78 -25.13 22.83 8.31
CA TYR A 78 -25.76 24.15 8.30
C TYR A 78 -26.98 24.16 7.38
N ASP A 79 -27.96 25.01 7.69
CA ASP A 79 -29.05 25.31 6.78
C ASP A 79 -28.62 26.27 5.65
N ALA A 80 -29.58 26.60 4.78
CA ALA A 80 -29.43 27.58 3.70
C ALA A 80 -28.97 28.97 4.18
N GLY A 81 -29.33 29.33 5.42
CA GLY A 81 -29.05 30.61 6.05
C GLY A 81 -27.73 30.65 6.82
N GLY A 82 -26.99 29.53 6.88
CA GLY A 82 -25.76 29.41 7.66
C GLY A 82 -25.98 29.18 9.16
N THR A 83 -27.20 28.86 9.59
CA THR A 83 -27.47 28.46 10.97
C THR A 83 -27.01 27.02 11.17
N LEU A 84 -26.21 26.77 12.21
CA LEU A 84 -25.79 25.42 12.58
C LEU A 84 -27.00 24.61 13.03
N LEU A 85 -27.24 23.49 12.34
CA LEU A 85 -28.32 22.54 12.62
C LEU A 85 -27.85 21.39 13.51
N ASP A 86 -26.69 20.80 13.20
CA ASP A 86 -26.11 19.68 13.93
C ASP A 86 -24.58 19.77 13.94
N GLN A 87 -23.97 19.23 14.99
CA GLN A 87 -22.52 19.04 15.06
C GLN A 87 -22.18 17.79 15.86
N HIS A 88 -21.42 16.89 15.25
CA HIS A 88 -20.97 15.66 15.91
C HIS A 88 -19.54 15.29 15.52
N ARG A 89 -18.98 14.30 16.23
CA ARG A 89 -17.68 13.70 15.91
C ARG A 89 -17.91 12.45 15.05
N GLN A 90 -17.15 12.33 13.97
CA GLN A 90 -17.15 11.16 13.10
C GLN A 90 -15.76 10.52 13.11
N TYR A 91 -15.69 9.26 13.52
CA TYR A 91 -14.47 8.46 13.44
C TYR A 91 -14.43 7.68 12.13
N GLN A 92 -13.27 7.64 11.48
CA GLN A 92 -13.02 6.87 10.27
C GLN A 92 -11.73 6.07 10.44
N SER A 93 -11.81 4.78 10.17
CA SER A 93 -10.66 3.86 10.14
C SER A 93 -10.55 3.30 8.73
N LEU A 94 -9.40 3.48 8.09
CA LEU A 94 -9.15 3.12 6.70
C LEU A 94 -7.91 2.23 6.62
N PRO A 95 -7.89 1.25 5.71
CA PRO A 95 -6.65 0.57 5.37
C PRO A 95 -5.63 1.59 4.84
N TRP A 96 -4.38 1.47 5.26
CA TRP A 96 -3.29 2.29 4.73
C TRP A 96 -2.79 1.69 3.42
N ALA A 97 -3.65 1.75 2.40
CA ALA A 97 -3.55 0.95 1.19
C ALA A 97 -2.61 1.51 0.12
N ASN A 98 -1.85 0.63 -0.54
CA ASN A 98 -0.92 0.96 -1.64
C ASN A 98 0.09 2.05 -1.23
N ARG A 99 0.71 1.85 -0.07
CA ARG A 99 1.69 2.78 0.52
C ARG A 99 2.94 2.02 0.96
N THR A 100 4.06 2.72 0.92
CA THR A 100 5.37 2.17 1.24
C THR A 100 5.68 2.26 2.72
N VAL A 101 6.13 1.16 3.29
CA VAL A 101 6.64 1.03 4.66
C VAL A 101 8.14 0.87 4.59
N ASP A 102 8.87 1.64 5.41
CA ASP A 102 10.29 1.44 5.62
C ASP A 102 10.51 0.38 6.69
N ILE A 103 11.39 -0.58 6.42
CA ILE A 103 11.70 -1.70 7.32
C ILE A 103 13.19 -1.71 7.58
N GLN A 104 13.57 -1.67 8.85
CA GLN A 104 14.96 -1.77 9.29
C GLN A 104 15.23 -3.16 9.91
N LEU A 105 16.24 -3.84 9.37
CA LEU A 105 16.70 -5.17 9.78
C LEU A 105 18.20 -5.11 10.11
N GLY A 106 18.54 -4.78 11.34
CA GLY A 106 19.94 -4.52 11.71
C GLY A 106 20.50 -3.33 10.93
N GLU A 107 21.50 -3.54 10.08
CA GLU A 107 22.07 -2.49 9.21
C GLU A 107 21.37 -2.37 7.85
N LEU A 108 20.53 -3.34 7.48
CA LEU A 108 19.82 -3.36 6.21
C LEU A 108 18.50 -2.59 6.31
N GLN A 109 18.24 -1.72 5.33
CA GLN A 109 16.95 -1.07 5.14
C GLN A 109 16.31 -1.58 3.84
N VAL A 110 15.05 -2.02 3.94
CA VAL A 110 14.23 -2.42 2.79
C VAL A 110 12.88 -1.71 2.83
N GLN A 111 12.14 -1.78 1.72
CA GLN A 111 10.80 -1.21 1.61
C GLN A 111 9.80 -2.29 1.23
N ARG A 112 8.57 -2.16 1.72
CA ARG A 112 7.42 -3.00 1.31
C ARG A 112 6.22 -2.12 1.02
N GLU A 113 5.44 -2.49 0.01
CA GLU A 113 4.18 -1.83 -0.31
C GLU A 113 3.02 -2.60 0.31
N THR A 114 2.11 -1.90 0.98
CA THR A 114 0.84 -2.47 1.45
C THR A 114 -0.12 -2.72 0.29
N ASP A 115 -0.93 -3.77 0.38
CA ASP A 115 -2.02 -4.04 -0.55
C ASP A 115 -3.22 -3.11 -0.35
N SER A 116 -4.32 -3.40 -1.05
CA SER A 116 -5.58 -2.64 -0.93
C SER A 116 -6.20 -2.68 0.46
N GLU A 117 -5.84 -3.67 1.28
CA GLU A 117 -6.29 -3.88 2.65
C GLU A 117 -5.28 -3.35 3.68
N GLY A 118 -4.29 -2.57 3.24
CA GLY A 118 -3.28 -1.98 4.11
C GLY A 118 -2.33 -3.02 4.72
N THR A 119 -2.20 -4.18 4.08
CA THR A 119 -1.45 -5.32 4.60
C THR A 119 -0.27 -5.64 3.69
N PHE A 120 0.86 -6.05 4.25
CA PHE A 120 1.92 -6.70 3.49
C PHE A 120 2.39 -7.96 4.21
N ARG A 121 3.01 -8.88 3.47
CA ARG A 121 3.64 -10.07 4.02
C ARG A 121 5.13 -9.81 4.14
N LEU A 122 5.64 -9.81 5.36
CA LEU A 122 7.07 -9.92 5.63
C LEU A 122 7.49 -11.37 5.39
N ASN A 123 8.61 -11.55 4.68
CA ASN A 123 9.32 -12.81 4.57
C ASN A 123 10.82 -12.54 4.76
N LEU A 124 11.41 -13.11 5.81
CA LEU A 124 12.82 -12.91 6.12
C LEU A 124 13.78 -13.66 5.18
N LEU A 125 13.25 -14.57 4.36
CA LEU A 125 13.99 -15.28 3.33
C LEU A 125 13.77 -14.68 1.95
N ASP A 126 13.26 -13.45 1.85
CA ASP A 126 13.26 -12.72 0.58
C ASP A 126 14.71 -12.36 0.18
N GLU A 127 14.99 -12.39 -1.13
CA GLU A 127 16.33 -12.17 -1.70
C GLU A 127 16.98 -10.84 -1.26
N ASP A 128 16.18 -9.79 -1.08
CA ASP A 128 16.67 -8.47 -0.66
C ASP A 128 16.97 -8.38 0.85
N ILE A 129 16.49 -9.33 1.65
CA ILE A 129 16.69 -9.40 3.11
C ILE A 129 17.83 -10.34 3.50
N VAL A 130 18.01 -11.43 2.76
CA VAL A 130 19.03 -12.48 3.02
C VAL A 130 20.47 -11.96 3.22
N PRO A 131 20.91 -10.81 2.65
CA PRO A 131 22.23 -10.25 2.98
C PRO A 131 22.43 -9.87 4.46
N VAL A 132 21.39 -9.89 5.30
CA VAL A 132 21.48 -9.63 6.74
C VAL A 132 22.19 -10.75 7.49
N ASP A 133 23.00 -10.35 8.47
CA ASP A 133 23.51 -11.27 9.49
C ASP A 133 22.38 -11.69 10.46
N PHE A 134 21.79 -12.87 10.22
CA PHE A 134 20.70 -13.40 11.04
C PHE A 134 21.10 -13.65 12.50
N ASP A 135 22.37 -13.88 12.81
CA ASP A 135 22.81 -14.05 14.21
C ASP A 135 22.61 -12.75 15.01
N GLN A 136 22.67 -11.60 14.33
CA GLN A 136 22.51 -10.28 14.93
C GLN A 136 21.09 -9.71 14.80
N LEU A 137 20.22 -10.28 13.95
CA LEU A 137 18.87 -9.78 13.68
C LEU A 137 17.90 -10.02 14.85
N ARG A 138 18.01 -9.24 15.93
CA ARG A 138 17.17 -9.40 17.13
C ARG A 138 15.79 -8.73 17.01
N THR A 139 15.72 -7.67 16.21
CA THR A 139 14.56 -6.81 16.08
C THR A 139 14.39 -6.37 14.64
N ILE A 140 13.15 -6.15 14.27
CA ILE A 140 12.75 -5.57 12.99
C ILE A 140 11.92 -4.34 13.33
N GLU A 141 12.33 -3.19 12.79
CA GLU A 141 11.65 -1.93 13.01
C GLU A 141 10.87 -1.55 11.75
N PHE A 142 9.66 -1.03 11.93
CA PHE A 142 8.79 -0.56 10.86
C PHE A 142 8.52 0.92 11.06
N ASP A 143 8.69 1.74 10.03
CA ASP A 143 8.24 3.14 9.96
C ASP A 143 7.21 3.27 8.84
N ALA A 144 6.00 3.71 9.21
CA ALA A 144 4.95 4.04 8.26
C ALA A 144 4.65 5.53 8.36
N ARG A 145 4.70 6.23 7.23
CA ARG A 145 4.66 7.69 7.21
C ARG A 145 3.76 8.26 6.12
N THR A 146 2.81 9.10 6.51
CA THR A 146 1.99 9.88 5.58
C THR A 146 2.49 11.32 5.44
N SER A 147 3.00 11.91 6.53
CA SER A 147 3.63 13.24 6.55
C SER A 147 4.66 13.31 7.68
N ALA A 148 5.34 14.46 7.85
CA ALA A 148 6.26 14.64 8.96
C ALA A 148 5.59 14.44 10.34
N GLU A 149 4.33 14.83 10.46
CA GLU A 149 3.56 14.79 11.72
C GLU A 149 2.80 13.47 11.90
N VAL A 150 2.43 12.81 10.81
CA VAL A 150 1.64 11.56 10.84
C VAL A 150 2.52 10.39 10.42
N HIS A 151 3.06 9.72 11.44
CA HIS A 151 3.82 8.48 11.31
C HIS A 151 3.46 7.50 12.43
N ALA A 152 3.82 6.25 12.24
CA ALA A 152 3.78 5.21 13.27
C ALA A 152 5.02 4.35 13.17
N GLU A 153 5.50 3.92 14.33
CA GLU A 153 6.63 3.02 14.46
C GLU A 153 6.20 1.75 15.18
N ALA A 154 6.76 0.61 14.79
CA ALA A 154 6.60 -0.64 15.50
C ALA A 154 7.89 -1.45 15.52
N VAL A 155 8.06 -2.25 16.57
CA VAL A 155 9.19 -3.16 16.72
C VAL A 155 8.66 -4.57 16.88
N LEU A 156 9.20 -5.49 16.09
CA LEU A 156 8.95 -6.93 16.16
C LEU A 156 10.24 -7.62 16.60
N LEU A 157 10.16 -8.43 17.65
CA LEU A 157 11.31 -9.22 18.11
C LEU A 157 11.45 -10.46 17.23
N VAL A 158 12.67 -10.94 17.04
CA VAL A 158 12.94 -12.20 16.33
C VAL A 158 13.41 -13.24 17.33
N ASP A 159 12.75 -14.39 17.32
CA ASP A 159 13.09 -15.49 18.21
C ASP A 159 14.52 -16.01 17.97
N ARG A 160 15.16 -16.53 19.02
CA ARG A 160 16.51 -17.07 18.91
C ARG A 160 16.56 -18.34 18.05
N GLU A 161 15.61 -19.25 18.21
CA GLU A 161 15.55 -20.49 17.45
C GLU A 161 15.28 -20.19 15.98
N LEU A 162 14.37 -19.24 15.70
CA LEU A 162 14.12 -18.77 14.35
C LEU A 162 15.39 -18.24 13.66
N ARG A 163 16.23 -17.46 14.35
CA ARG A 163 17.48 -16.95 13.75
C ARG A 163 18.42 -18.07 13.30
N THR A 164 18.55 -19.14 14.08
CA THR A 164 19.33 -20.32 13.68
C THR A 164 18.71 -21.02 12.47
N VAL A 165 17.38 -21.14 12.44
CA VAL A 165 16.66 -21.69 11.28
C VAL A 165 16.87 -20.85 10.03
N LEU A 166 16.78 -19.52 10.13
CA LEU A 166 16.98 -18.59 9.01
C LEU A 166 18.38 -18.68 8.42
N HIS A 167 19.41 -18.75 9.27
CA HIS A 167 20.79 -18.92 8.82
C HIS A 167 20.94 -20.20 8.01
N GLU A 168 20.50 -21.35 8.54
CA GLU A 168 20.62 -22.63 7.84
C GLU A 168 19.78 -22.64 6.55
N ALA A 169 18.56 -22.11 6.60
CA ALA A 169 17.68 -22.02 5.43
C ALA A 169 18.29 -21.18 4.30
N SER A 170 18.95 -20.07 4.65
CA SER A 170 19.57 -19.20 3.65
C SER A 170 20.67 -19.90 2.85
N GLU A 171 21.53 -20.71 3.51
CA GLU A 171 22.54 -21.53 2.85
C GLU A 171 21.88 -22.56 1.94
N LEU A 172 20.85 -23.28 2.43
CA LEU A 172 20.15 -24.30 1.65
C LEU A 172 19.50 -23.74 0.38
N ILE A 173 18.94 -22.53 0.44
CA ILE A 173 18.20 -21.91 -0.67
C ILE A 173 19.15 -21.23 -1.67
N TYR A 174 20.16 -20.51 -1.19
CA TYR A 174 20.94 -19.58 -2.01
C TYR A 174 22.37 -20.04 -2.33
N ASP A 175 22.92 -21.04 -1.64
CA ASP A 175 24.23 -21.58 -2.03
C ASP A 175 24.19 -22.21 -3.42
N ASN A 176 25.31 -22.12 -4.13
CA ASN A 176 25.44 -22.52 -5.53
C ASN A 176 24.87 -23.93 -5.79
N LEU A 177 23.83 -24.00 -6.63
CA LEU A 177 23.17 -25.24 -7.03
C LEU A 177 23.85 -25.92 -8.23
N GLU A 178 24.71 -25.22 -8.96
CA GLU A 178 25.33 -25.73 -10.19
C GLU A 178 26.37 -26.83 -9.93
N GLU A 179 26.95 -26.86 -8.74
CA GLU A 179 27.93 -27.86 -8.33
C GLU A 179 27.27 -29.08 -7.66
N ASP A 180 25.98 -28.98 -7.37
CA ASP A 180 25.23 -30.01 -6.65
C ASP A 180 24.67 -31.09 -7.59
N ASP A 181 24.64 -32.32 -7.08
CA ASP A 181 23.92 -33.42 -7.72
C ASP A 181 22.45 -33.48 -7.28
N VAL A 182 21.67 -34.32 -7.97
CA VAL A 182 20.25 -34.56 -7.68
C VAL A 182 20.02 -34.96 -6.22
N GLU A 183 20.94 -35.72 -5.60
CA GLU A 183 20.78 -36.15 -4.21
C GLU A 183 20.92 -34.97 -3.25
N GLN A 184 21.85 -34.03 -3.51
CA GLN A 184 21.99 -32.83 -2.70
C GLN A 184 20.76 -31.93 -2.79
N TRP A 185 20.18 -31.77 -3.99
CA TRP A 185 18.94 -31.00 -4.15
C TRP A 185 17.79 -31.58 -3.32
N VAL A 186 17.59 -32.90 -3.35
CA VAL A 186 16.58 -33.58 -2.52
C VAL A 186 16.88 -33.43 -1.03
N LYS A 187 18.16 -33.53 -0.62
CA LYS A 187 18.56 -33.29 0.78
C LYS A 187 18.24 -31.87 1.22
N ARG A 188 18.47 -30.85 0.39
CA ARG A 188 18.15 -29.45 0.70
C ARG A 188 16.64 -29.25 0.90
N ILE A 189 15.82 -29.74 -0.03
CA ILE A 189 14.34 -29.68 0.08
C ILE A 189 13.86 -30.36 1.35
N HIS A 190 14.37 -31.57 1.63
CA HIS A 190 14.02 -32.30 2.83
C HIS A 190 14.43 -31.55 4.09
N ARG A 191 15.65 -31.01 4.11
CA ARG A 191 16.18 -30.29 5.26
C ARG A 191 15.35 -29.03 5.58
N LEU A 192 14.92 -28.28 4.57
CA LEU A 192 13.97 -27.17 4.75
C LEU A 192 12.65 -27.66 5.38
N SER A 193 12.12 -28.79 4.93
CA SER A 193 10.91 -29.38 5.52
C SER A 193 11.11 -29.80 6.99
N GLU A 194 12.25 -30.38 7.35
CA GLU A 194 12.62 -30.73 8.74
C GLU A 194 12.73 -29.49 9.64
N LEU A 195 13.17 -28.35 9.10
CA LEU A 195 13.20 -27.07 9.78
C LEU A 195 11.81 -26.42 9.93
N GLY A 196 10.75 -27.06 9.40
CA GLY A 196 9.39 -26.54 9.41
C GLY A 196 9.09 -25.56 8.27
N LEU A 197 10.02 -25.37 7.34
CA LEU A 197 9.95 -24.42 6.22
C LEU A 197 9.32 -25.07 4.99
N LYS A 198 8.06 -25.48 5.13
CA LYS A 198 7.35 -26.23 4.10
C LYS A 198 7.13 -25.41 2.83
N GLU A 199 6.89 -24.12 2.97
CA GLU A 199 6.65 -23.25 1.82
C GLU A 199 7.93 -23.06 1.01
N GLU A 200 9.05 -22.83 1.68
CA GLU A 200 10.38 -22.67 1.10
C GLU A 200 10.86 -23.97 0.45
N ALA A 201 10.63 -25.12 1.10
CA ALA A 201 10.90 -26.42 0.52
C ALA A 201 10.15 -26.61 -0.81
N SER A 202 8.84 -26.30 -0.83
CA SER A 202 8.03 -26.37 -2.06
C SER A 202 8.48 -25.34 -3.11
N GLN A 203 8.91 -24.15 -2.72
CA GLN A 203 9.43 -23.14 -3.65
C GLN A 203 10.74 -23.62 -4.30
N LEU A 204 11.67 -24.15 -3.50
CA LEU A 204 12.92 -24.72 -3.99
C LEU A 204 12.67 -25.90 -4.95
N GLU A 205 11.77 -26.82 -4.58
CA GLU A 205 11.35 -27.93 -5.44
C GLU A 205 10.82 -27.42 -6.79
N ASN A 206 9.88 -26.48 -6.79
CA ASN A 206 9.31 -25.92 -8.02
C ASN A 206 10.37 -25.21 -8.89
N MET A 207 11.30 -24.49 -8.26
CA MET A 207 12.41 -23.86 -8.97
C MET A 207 13.29 -24.91 -9.65
N LEU A 208 13.65 -25.99 -8.95
CA LEU A 208 14.49 -27.07 -9.50
C LEU A 208 13.78 -27.82 -10.64
N ILE A 209 12.47 -28.05 -10.55
CA ILE A 209 11.66 -28.60 -11.65
C ILE A 209 11.74 -27.69 -12.88
N LEU A 210 11.61 -26.37 -12.68
CA LEU A 210 11.69 -25.40 -13.77
C LEU A 210 13.08 -25.37 -14.41
N LEU A 211 14.14 -25.36 -13.60
CA LEU A 211 15.53 -25.33 -14.08
C LEU A 211 15.90 -26.60 -14.86
N THR A 212 15.36 -27.75 -14.47
CA THR A 212 15.61 -29.05 -15.14
C THR A 212 14.73 -29.31 -16.36
N THR A 213 13.72 -28.46 -16.65
CA THR A 213 12.78 -28.67 -17.77
C THR A 213 13.48 -28.76 -19.14
N GLY A 214 14.67 -28.18 -19.30
CA GLY A 214 15.48 -28.29 -20.51
C GLY A 214 16.19 -29.63 -20.72
N ASP A 215 16.27 -30.48 -19.69
CA ASP A 215 16.91 -31.80 -19.71
C ASP A 215 15.96 -32.87 -19.14
N PRO A 216 15.19 -33.57 -19.99
CA PRO A 216 14.22 -34.58 -19.55
C PRO A 216 14.82 -35.76 -18.78
N HIS A 217 16.10 -36.07 -19.00
CA HIS A 217 16.77 -37.15 -18.28
C HIS A 217 17.04 -36.75 -16.85
N LEU A 218 17.68 -35.59 -16.66
CA LEU A 218 17.96 -35.01 -15.35
C LEU A 218 16.67 -34.75 -14.55
N GLN A 219 15.65 -34.22 -15.21
CA GLN A 219 14.34 -34.00 -14.58
C GLN A 219 13.72 -35.32 -14.10
N GLY A 220 13.80 -36.39 -14.91
CA GLY A 220 13.31 -37.71 -14.52
C GLY A 220 14.06 -38.30 -13.32
N GLU A 221 15.38 -38.16 -13.28
CA GLU A 221 16.21 -38.57 -12.13
C GLU A 221 15.82 -37.80 -10.86
N PHE A 222 15.61 -36.49 -10.97
CA PHE A 222 15.20 -35.65 -9.86
C PHE A 222 13.84 -36.04 -9.27
N ILE A 223 12.81 -36.19 -10.12
CA ILE A 223 11.48 -36.60 -9.66
C ILE A 223 11.52 -37.99 -9.01
N GLN A 224 12.26 -38.94 -9.61
CA GLN A 224 12.40 -40.27 -9.03
C GLN A 224 13.12 -40.25 -7.68
N ALA A 225 14.16 -39.43 -7.52
CA ALA A 225 14.87 -39.27 -6.25
C ALA A 225 13.97 -38.65 -5.17
N LEU A 226 13.14 -37.67 -5.55
CA LEU A 226 12.18 -37.03 -4.67
C LEU A 226 11.12 -38.04 -4.18
N ASP A 227 10.48 -38.79 -5.09
CA ASP A 227 9.49 -39.82 -4.75
C ASP A 227 10.06 -40.88 -3.82
N ASN A 228 11.29 -41.35 -4.09
CA ASN A 228 11.97 -42.32 -3.26
C ASN A 228 12.22 -41.77 -1.85
N SER A 229 12.57 -40.50 -1.72
CA SER A 229 12.81 -39.87 -0.42
C SER A 229 11.55 -39.77 0.43
N LEU A 230 10.40 -39.47 -0.19
CA LEU A 230 9.10 -39.39 0.48
C LEU A 230 8.63 -40.76 1.00
N GLN A 231 8.88 -41.83 0.24
CA GLN A 231 8.54 -43.20 0.67
C GLN A 231 9.32 -43.69 1.89
N HIS A 232 10.50 -43.12 2.17
CA HIS A 232 11.29 -43.50 3.35
C HIS A 232 10.89 -42.73 4.62
N GLN A 233 9.92 -41.82 4.53
CA GLN A 233 9.45 -40.96 5.62
C GLN A 233 8.07 -41.36 6.19
N GLU A 234 7.35 -42.28 5.52
CA GLU A 234 6.13 -42.93 6.04
C GLU A 234 6.44 -44.17 6.90
#